data_AF-A0A8S0XHC8-F1
#
_entry.id   AF-A0A8S0XHC8-F1
#
_cell.length_a   1.000
_cell.length_b   1.000
_cell.length_c   1.000
_cell.angle_alpha   90.00
_cell.angle_beta   90.00
_cell.angle_gamma   90.00
#
_symmetry.space_group_name_H-M   'P 1'
#
loop_
_entity.id
_entity.type
_entity.pdbx_description
1 polymer ?
#
loop_
_entity_poly.entity_id
_entity_poly.type
_entity_poly.pdbx_seq_one_letter_code
_entity_poly.pdbx_strand_id
1 'polypeptide(L)'
;MTKYYAHSANKKSRQWHLLKNHLESVSELAGQYVFGWHGEEESKLAGLLHDLGKYGDKFQNRLKGLDNGLDHWSQGTFLAIKKAGACAAAIAIQGHHIGLQSLQKEDLQKLNPKSLVTYHPQGLTLSETNIALLEERLNHDGFFVKNRKRDFSTRF
;
A
#
# COMPACT_ATOMS: atom_id res chain seq x y z
N MET A 1 -10.64 -19.53 4.62
CA MET A 1 -10.11 -18.21 4.18
C MET A 1 -9.67 -17.43 5.39
N THR A 2 -8.42 -16.98 5.40
CA THR A 2 -7.87 -16.11 6.46
C THR A 2 -8.44 -14.70 6.29
N LYS A 3 -8.91 -14.09 7.38
CA LYS A 3 -9.43 -12.72 7.36
C LYS A 3 -8.34 -11.75 7.81
N TYR A 4 -8.14 -10.69 7.04
CA TYR A 4 -7.28 -9.57 7.40
C TYR A 4 -8.12 -8.35 7.74
N TYR A 5 -7.66 -7.57 8.72
CA TYR A 5 -8.37 -6.39 9.18
C TYR A 5 -7.53 -5.13 8.98
N ALA A 6 -8.18 -4.04 8.58
CA ALA A 6 -7.57 -2.71 8.50
C ALA A 6 -7.54 -2.02 9.86
N HIS A 7 -8.56 -2.29 10.68
CA HIS A 7 -8.74 -1.68 12.01
C HIS A 7 -9.29 -2.72 13.00
N SER A 8 -8.88 -2.56 14.26
CA SER A 8 -9.46 -3.29 15.38
C SER A 8 -10.91 -2.86 15.64
N ALA A 9 -11.60 -3.64 16.46
CA ALA A 9 -12.97 -3.34 16.86
C ALA A 9 -13.11 -1.93 17.43
N ASN A 10 -14.00 -1.13 16.86
CA ASN A 10 -14.33 0.16 17.46
C ASN A 10 -15.11 -0.05 18.78
N LYS A 11 -15.05 0.92 19.71
CA LYS A 11 -15.67 0.79 21.05
C LYS A 11 -17.19 0.63 21.02
N LYS A 12 -17.87 1.02 19.93
CA LYS A 12 -19.33 1.07 19.82
C LYS A 12 -19.93 -0.20 19.20
N SER A 13 -19.52 -0.55 17.98
CA SER A 13 -20.02 -1.71 17.24
C SER A 13 -19.32 -3.00 17.63
N ARG A 14 -18.14 -2.94 18.26
CA ARG A 14 -17.25 -4.10 18.51
C ARG A 14 -16.89 -4.88 17.23
N GLN A 15 -17.17 -4.32 16.05
CA GLN A 15 -16.92 -4.96 14.77
C GLN A 15 -15.55 -4.54 14.25
N TRP A 16 -14.78 -5.53 13.82
CA TRP A 16 -13.51 -5.33 13.14
C TRP A 16 -13.76 -4.94 11.68
N HIS A 17 -12.96 -4.01 11.15
CA HIS A 17 -13.10 -3.58 9.76
C HIS A 17 -12.19 -4.43 8.87
N LEU A 18 -12.79 -5.20 7.95
CA LEU A 18 -12.06 -6.03 7.00
C LEU A 18 -11.17 -5.17 6.09
N LEU A 19 -9.94 -5.63 5.86
CA LEU A 19 -8.98 -4.94 5.00
C LEU A 19 -9.49 -4.84 3.57
N LYS A 20 -10.06 -5.93 3.03
CA LYS A 20 -10.71 -5.93 1.72
C LYS A 20 -11.67 -4.75 1.53
N ASN A 21 -12.65 -4.64 2.42
CA ASN A 21 -13.70 -3.61 2.33
C ASN A 21 -13.12 -2.20 2.44
N HIS A 22 -12.12 -2.03 3.31
CA HIS A 22 -11.41 -0.77 3.48
C HIS A 22 -10.71 -0.35 2.18
N LEU A 23 -9.90 -1.24 1.60
CA LEU A 23 -9.15 -0.96 0.37
C LEU A 23 -10.08 -0.69 -0.81
N GLU A 24 -11.17 -1.46 -0.95
CA GLU A 24 -12.19 -1.27 -1.98
C GLU A 24 -12.84 0.11 -1.85
N SER A 25 -13.34 0.44 -0.66
CA SER A 25 -14.04 1.71 -0.40
C SER A 25 -13.12 2.92 -0.64
N VAL A 26 -11.86 2.86 -0.19
CA VAL A 26 -10.90 3.96 -0.37
C VAL A 26 -10.49 4.09 -1.83
N SER A 27 -10.27 2.98 -2.55
CA SER A 27 -9.98 2.97 -3.98
C SER A 27 -11.11 3.61 -4.79
N GLU A 28 -12.36 3.21 -4.54
CA GLU A 28 -13.53 3.75 -5.23
C GLU A 28 -13.70 5.24 -4.96
N LEU A 29 -13.64 5.65 -3.69
CA LEU A 29 -13.77 7.05 -3.29
C LEU A 29 -12.66 7.93 -3.88
N ALA A 30 -11.41 7.45 -3.87
CA ALA A 30 -10.29 8.17 -4.50
C ALA A 30 -10.51 8.37 -6.00
N GLY A 31 -11.05 7.37 -6.69
CA GLY A 31 -11.44 7.49 -8.10
C GLY A 31 -12.56 8.50 -8.32
N GLN A 32 -13.58 8.52 -7.46
CA GLN A 32 -14.70 9.46 -7.56
C GLN A 32 -14.25 10.93 -7.41
N TYR A 33 -13.30 11.21 -6.52
CA TYR A 33 -12.76 12.57 -6.33
C TYR A 33 -12.08 13.15 -7.58
N VAL A 34 -11.54 12.28 -8.44
CA VAL A 34 -10.85 12.68 -9.66
C VAL A 34 -11.58 12.19 -10.91
N PHE A 35 -12.87 11.89 -10.79
CA PHE A 35 -13.66 11.37 -11.90
C PHE A 35 -13.56 12.29 -13.12
N GLY A 36 -13.26 11.71 -14.28
CA GLY A 36 -13.06 12.45 -15.53
C GLY A 36 -11.67 13.09 -15.68
N TRP A 37 -10.78 12.94 -14.70
CA TRP A 37 -9.37 13.32 -14.83
C TRP A 37 -8.51 12.13 -15.24
N HIS A 38 -7.44 12.40 -16.00
CA HIS A 38 -6.47 11.40 -16.46
C HIS A 38 -5.79 10.61 -15.31
N GLY A 39 -5.83 11.14 -14.08
CA GLY A 39 -5.26 10.51 -12.89
C GLY A 39 -6.14 9.47 -12.21
N GLU A 40 -7.36 9.21 -12.69
CA GLU A 40 -8.32 8.33 -12.02
C GLU A 40 -7.78 6.91 -11.73
N GLU A 41 -7.09 6.29 -12.69
CA GLU A 41 -6.48 4.98 -12.49
C GLU A 41 -5.40 4.99 -11.40
N GLU A 42 -4.56 6.03 -11.36
CA GLU A 42 -3.52 6.15 -10.34
C GLU A 42 -4.11 6.47 -8.95
N SER A 43 -5.17 7.27 -8.88
CA SER A 43 -5.87 7.55 -7.63
C SER A 43 -6.54 6.29 -7.05
N LYS A 44 -7.22 5.50 -7.89
CA LYS A 44 -7.77 4.19 -7.48
C LYS A 44 -6.67 3.25 -7.00
N LEU A 45 -5.56 3.17 -7.74
CA LEU A 45 -4.41 2.35 -7.36
C LEU A 45 -3.79 2.81 -6.04
N ALA A 46 -3.70 4.12 -5.80
CA ALA A 46 -3.22 4.68 -4.54
C ALA A 46 -4.10 4.21 -3.38
N GLY A 47 -5.42 4.36 -3.51
CA GLY A 47 -6.38 3.89 -2.50
C GLY A 47 -6.30 2.39 -2.26
N LEU A 48 -6.14 1.60 -3.32
CA LEU A 48 -6.03 0.14 -3.23
C LEU A 48 -4.74 -0.33 -2.54
N LEU A 49 -3.62 0.36 -2.74
CA LEU A 49 -2.31 -0.07 -2.26
C LEU A 49 -1.82 0.64 -1.00
N HIS A 50 -2.49 1.70 -0.54
CA HIS A 50 -1.99 2.51 0.57
C HIS A 50 -1.69 1.66 1.82
N ASP A 51 -2.62 0.77 2.15
CA ASP A 51 -2.58 -0.08 3.32
C ASP A 51 -2.12 -1.52 3.02
N LEU A 52 -1.40 -1.75 1.91
CA LEU A 52 -0.99 -3.11 1.51
C LEU A 52 -0.24 -3.86 2.63
N GLY A 53 0.62 -3.16 3.38
CA GLY A 53 1.35 -3.76 4.49
C GLY A 53 0.46 -4.27 5.62
N LYS A 54 -0.83 -3.89 5.68
CA LYS A 54 -1.77 -4.39 6.69
C LYS A 54 -2.11 -5.87 6.51
N TYR A 55 -1.88 -6.44 5.33
CA TYR A 55 -1.93 -7.89 5.16
C TYR A 55 -0.85 -8.62 5.96
N GLY A 56 0.23 -7.96 6.38
CA GLY A 56 1.33 -8.59 7.13
C GLY A 56 0.91 -9.09 8.52
N ASP A 57 1.47 -10.23 8.94
CA ASP A 57 1.10 -10.88 10.20
C ASP A 57 1.44 -10.01 11.42
N LYS A 58 2.54 -9.24 11.36
CA LYS A 58 2.88 -8.25 12.39
C LYS A 58 1.84 -7.16 12.52
N PHE A 59 1.26 -6.70 11.41
CA PHE A 59 0.19 -5.70 11.47
C PHE A 59 -1.07 -6.29 12.12
N GLN A 60 -1.43 -7.53 11.80
CA GLN A 60 -2.55 -8.21 12.45
C GLN A 60 -2.31 -8.41 13.96
N ASN A 61 -1.06 -8.64 14.38
CA ASN A 61 -0.67 -8.68 15.79
C ASN A 61 -0.71 -7.29 16.45
N ARG A 62 -0.31 -6.23 15.74
CA ARG A 62 -0.46 -4.84 16.20
C ARG A 62 -1.91 -4.51 16.56
N LEU A 63 -2.88 -4.95 15.76
CA LEU A 63 -4.30 -4.73 16.06
C LEU A 63 -4.76 -5.40 17.37
N LYS A 64 -4.03 -6.43 17.83
CA LYS A 64 -4.26 -7.13 19.10
C LYS A 64 -3.40 -6.59 20.25
N GLY A 65 -2.59 -5.56 20.01
CA GLY A 65 -1.67 -4.99 20.99
C GLY A 65 -0.38 -5.80 21.21
N LEU A 66 -0.07 -6.74 20.32
CA LEU A 66 1.10 -7.62 20.42
C LEU A 66 2.33 -7.12 19.66
N ASP A 67 2.18 -6.05 18.88
CA ASP A 67 3.24 -5.47 18.05
C ASP A 67 3.05 -3.94 17.93
N ASN A 68 4.11 -3.21 17.63
CA ASN A 68 4.10 -1.74 17.48
C ASN A 68 5.27 -1.25 16.60
N GLY A 69 5.30 0.05 16.30
CA GLY A 69 6.41 0.63 15.52
C GLY A 69 6.52 0.09 14.08
N LEU A 70 5.37 -0.15 13.44
CA LEU A 70 5.32 -0.77 12.12
C LEU A 70 5.10 0.23 10.98
N ASP A 71 5.88 0.07 9.91
CA ASP A 71 5.63 0.62 8.57
C ASP A 71 4.77 -0.38 7.77
N HIS A 72 3.64 0.12 7.27
CA HIS A 72 2.71 -0.63 6.43
C HIS A 72 2.43 0.05 5.07
N TRP A 73 3.07 1.17 4.79
CA TRP A 73 2.87 1.97 3.57
C TRP A 73 3.98 1.73 2.54
N SER A 74 5.19 1.42 2.97
CA SER A 74 6.34 1.27 2.07
C SER A 74 6.16 0.12 1.08
N GLN A 75 5.51 -0.98 1.48
CA GLN A 75 5.26 -2.10 0.58
C GLN A 75 4.31 -1.73 -0.56
N GLY A 76 3.24 -0.97 -0.26
CA GLY A 76 2.31 -0.44 -1.26
C GLY A 76 2.98 0.54 -2.21
N THR A 77 3.81 1.44 -1.65
CA THR A 77 4.64 2.38 -2.41
C THR A 77 5.53 1.63 -3.41
N PHE A 78 6.28 0.63 -2.92
CA PHE A 78 7.20 -0.15 -3.74
C PHE A 78 6.47 -0.88 -4.87
N LEU A 79 5.33 -1.51 -4.58
CA LEU A 79 4.55 -2.24 -5.57
C LEU A 79 3.98 -1.32 -6.66
N ALA A 80 3.47 -0.14 -6.29
CA ALA A 80 2.96 0.86 -7.24
C ALA A 80 4.04 1.29 -8.25
N ILE A 81 5.28 1.47 -7.80
CA ILE A 81 6.39 1.87 -8.67
C ILE A 81 6.87 0.70 -9.53
N LYS A 82 7.17 -0.44 -8.89
CA LYS A 82 7.84 -1.56 -9.58
C LYS A 82 6.92 -2.30 -10.53
N LYS A 83 5.63 -2.40 -10.21
CA LYS A 83 4.68 -3.18 -11.01
C LYS A 83 3.83 -2.31 -11.92
N ALA A 84 3.29 -1.21 -11.41
CA ALA A 84 2.37 -0.36 -12.18
C ALA A 84 3.06 0.85 -12.84
N GLY A 85 4.30 1.16 -12.47
CA GLY A 85 5.02 2.34 -12.94
C GLY A 85 4.36 3.66 -12.55
N ALA A 86 3.49 3.64 -11.53
CA ALA A 86 2.57 4.72 -11.16
C ALA A 86 3.19 5.62 -10.07
N CYS A 87 3.88 6.68 -10.51
CA CYS A 87 4.64 7.54 -9.61
C CYS A 87 3.73 8.39 -8.71
N ALA A 88 2.61 8.92 -9.21
CA ALA A 88 1.73 9.75 -8.39
C ALA A 88 1.04 8.90 -7.31
N ALA A 89 0.61 7.70 -7.67
CA ALA A 89 0.09 6.72 -6.71
C ALA A 89 1.12 6.42 -5.60
N ALA A 90 2.38 6.16 -5.98
CA ALA A 90 3.43 5.85 -5.01
C ALA A 90 3.70 7.00 -4.02
N ILE A 91 3.75 8.25 -4.50
CA ILE A 91 3.94 9.42 -3.63
C ILE A 91 2.76 9.57 -2.66
N ALA A 92 1.53 9.42 -3.18
CA ALA A 92 0.34 9.48 -2.35
C ALA A 92 0.31 8.38 -1.28
N ILE A 93 0.70 7.15 -1.65
CA ILE A 93 0.84 6.04 -0.71
C ILE A 93 1.93 6.33 0.30
N GLN A 94 3.12 6.76 -0.09
CA GLN A 94 4.17 7.06 0.87
C GLN A 94 3.73 8.16 1.84
N GLY A 95 3.06 9.20 1.33
CA GLY A 95 2.71 10.38 2.11
C GLY A 95 1.58 10.21 3.12
N HIS A 96 0.79 9.13 3.09
CA HIS A 96 -0.38 9.01 3.98
C HIS A 96 -0.01 8.83 5.47
N HIS A 97 1.26 8.52 5.78
CA HIS A 97 1.77 8.51 7.16
C HIS A 97 2.82 9.58 7.47
N ILE A 98 3.55 10.05 6.46
CA ILE A 98 4.77 10.84 6.69
C ILE A 98 4.71 12.21 5.99
N GLY A 99 3.58 12.54 5.35
CA GLY A 99 3.42 13.73 4.51
C GLY A 99 4.01 13.54 3.11
N LEU A 100 3.58 14.38 2.15
CA LEU A 100 4.04 14.29 0.75
C LEU A 100 5.56 14.49 0.67
N GLN A 101 6.24 13.48 0.13
CA GLN A 101 7.68 13.49 -0.09
C GLN A 101 7.98 13.90 -1.54
N SER A 102 9.19 14.44 -1.76
CA SER A 102 9.73 14.55 -3.11
C SER A 102 10.13 13.14 -3.60
N LEU A 103 9.76 12.78 -4.82
CA LEU A 103 10.17 11.52 -5.43
C LEU A 103 11.41 11.74 -6.29
N GLN A 104 12.60 11.53 -5.73
CA GLN A 104 13.83 11.46 -6.50
C GLN A 104 14.16 10.00 -6.86
N LYS A 105 14.92 9.80 -7.94
CA LYS A 105 15.26 8.45 -8.43
C LYS A 105 16.04 7.65 -7.38
N GLU A 106 16.83 8.35 -6.57
CA GLU A 106 17.66 7.82 -5.49
C GLU A 106 16.78 7.32 -4.33
N ASP A 107 15.63 7.97 -4.09
CA ASP A 107 14.69 7.58 -3.04
C ASP A 107 13.94 6.30 -3.39
N LEU A 108 13.78 6.01 -4.69
CA LEU A 108 13.15 4.78 -5.16
C LEU A 108 13.91 3.52 -4.73
N GLN A 109 15.24 3.59 -4.61
CA GLN A 109 16.03 2.44 -4.17
C GLN A 109 15.87 2.20 -2.67
N LYS A 110 15.77 3.27 -1.87
CA LYS A 110 15.57 3.21 -0.42
C LYS A 110 14.21 2.60 -0.05
N LEU A 111 13.22 2.73 -0.93
CA LEU A 111 11.89 2.14 -0.78
C LEU A 111 11.84 0.62 -1.00
N ASN A 112 12.95 -0.01 -1.41
CA ASN A 112 13.01 -1.45 -1.55
C ASN A 112 12.88 -2.11 -0.16
N PRO A 113 11.93 -3.04 0.05
CA PRO A 113 11.79 -3.75 1.32
C PRO A 113 13.07 -4.39 1.82
N LYS A 114 13.94 -4.89 0.92
CA LYS A 114 15.25 -5.42 1.31
C LYS A 114 16.16 -4.36 1.93
N SER A 115 16.11 -3.13 1.41
CA SER A 115 16.88 -1.99 1.94
C SER A 115 16.30 -1.50 3.28
N LEU A 116 14.98 -1.43 3.39
CA LEU A 116 14.28 -0.97 4.60
C LEU A 116 14.48 -1.91 5.80
N VAL A 117 14.69 -3.21 5.56
CA VAL A 117 15.05 -4.17 6.62
C VAL A 117 16.43 -3.87 7.21
N THR A 118 17.37 -3.39 6.39
CA THR A 118 18.71 -3.03 6.86
C THR A 118 18.72 -1.67 7.57
N TYR A 119 18.01 -0.69 7.02
CA TYR A 119 17.90 0.64 7.60
C TYR A 119 16.56 1.28 7.23
N HIS A 120 15.74 1.57 8.24
CA HIS A 120 14.50 2.31 8.08
C HIS A 120 14.69 3.77 8.54
N PRO A 121 14.39 4.80 7.72
CA PRO A 121 14.64 6.21 8.06
C PRO A 121 13.98 6.67 9.36
N GLN A 122 12.86 6.07 9.73
CA GLN A 122 12.10 6.37 10.95
C GLN A 122 12.29 5.33 12.07
N GLY A 123 13.23 4.39 11.91
CA GLY A 123 13.45 3.31 12.88
C GLY A 123 12.27 2.33 13.03
N LEU A 124 11.37 2.27 12.04
CA LEU A 124 10.21 1.38 12.04
C LEU A 124 10.56 0.03 11.43
N THR A 125 9.75 -0.98 11.78
CA THR A 125 9.86 -2.31 11.21
C THR A 125 8.79 -2.52 10.15
N LEU A 126 9.14 -3.11 9.01
CA LEU A 126 8.12 -3.51 8.03
C LEU A 126 7.17 -4.55 8.63
N SER A 127 5.87 -4.36 8.41
CA SER A 127 4.85 -5.33 8.81
C SER A 127 4.99 -6.71 8.14
N GLU A 128 5.59 -6.75 6.95
CA GLU A 128 5.94 -7.93 6.17
C GLU A 128 7.05 -7.55 5.17
N THR A 129 8.05 -8.42 5.01
CA THR A 129 9.20 -8.18 4.12
C THR A 129 9.02 -8.89 2.77
N ASN A 130 8.21 -9.94 2.71
CA ASN A 130 7.89 -10.67 1.50
C ASN A 130 6.73 -10.00 0.74
N ILE A 131 7.08 -9.16 -0.24
CA ILE A 131 6.09 -8.49 -1.11
C ILE A 131 5.23 -9.48 -1.89
N ALA A 132 5.79 -10.62 -2.33
CA ALA A 132 5.03 -11.60 -3.09
C ALA A 132 3.89 -12.20 -2.26
N LEU A 133 4.12 -12.40 -0.96
CA LEU A 133 3.09 -12.85 -0.03
C LEU A 133 1.98 -11.80 0.15
N LEU A 134 2.33 -10.52 0.27
CA LEU A 134 1.33 -9.45 0.37
C LEU A 134 0.49 -9.34 -0.90
N GLU A 135 1.13 -9.47 -2.07
CA GLU A 135 0.45 -9.49 -3.35
C GLU A 135 -0.45 -10.72 -3.51
N GLU A 136 -0.02 -11.90 -3.07
CA GLU A 136 -0.86 -13.11 -3.04
C GLU A 136 -2.11 -12.90 -2.17
N ARG A 137 -1.95 -12.34 -0.96
CA ARG A 137 -3.05 -12.03 -0.04
C ARG A 137 -4.02 -10.99 -0.64
N LEU A 138 -3.49 -9.97 -1.31
CA LEU A 138 -4.28 -8.97 -2.05
C LEU A 138 -5.08 -9.62 -3.21
N ASN A 139 -4.43 -10.49 -3.99
CA ASN A 139 -5.07 -11.21 -5.10
C ASN A 139 -6.16 -12.16 -4.60
N HIS A 140 -5.96 -12.81 -3.46
CA HIS A 140 -6.96 -13.67 -2.82
C HIS A 140 -8.23 -12.88 -2.43
N ASP A 141 -8.10 -11.60 -2.08
CA ASP A 141 -9.25 -10.72 -1.83
C ASP A 141 -9.91 -10.19 -3.12
N GLY A 142 -9.35 -10.53 -4.29
CA GLY A 142 -9.92 -10.26 -5.61
C GLY A 142 -9.32 -9.03 -6.31
N PHE A 143 -8.25 -8.44 -5.77
CA PHE A 143 -7.64 -7.25 -6.34
C PHE A 143 -6.32 -7.58 -7.04
N PHE A 144 -6.17 -7.12 -8.28
CA PHE A 144 -5.00 -7.42 -9.11
C PHE A 144 -4.30 -6.15 -9.56
N VAL A 145 -3.01 -6.04 -9.26
CA VAL A 145 -2.18 -4.93 -9.74
C VAL A 145 -1.69 -5.25 -11.15
N LYS A 146 -2.11 -4.45 -12.14
CA LYS A 146 -1.67 -4.59 -13.54
C LYS A 146 -0.16 -4.34 -13.65
N ASN A 147 0.53 -5.24 -14.34
CA ASN A 147 1.93 -5.01 -14.70
C ASN A 147 2.00 -4.09 -15.92
N ARG A 148 2.39 -2.83 -15.72
CA ARG A 148 2.72 -1.95 -16.84
C ARG A 148 4.18 -2.18 -17.19
N LYS A 149 4.43 -3.09 -18.15
CA LYS A 149 5.67 -3.00 -18.93
C LYS A 149 5.67 -1.60 -19.55
N ARG A 150 6.59 -0.73 -19.13
CA ARG A 150 6.81 0.53 -19.85
C ARG A 150 7.33 0.16 -21.23
N ASP A 151 6.44 0.17 -22.19
CA ASP A 151 6.82 0.22 -23.59
C ASP A 151 7.33 1.65 -23.85
N PHE A 152 8.64 1.80 -23.90
CA PHE A 152 9.29 3.07 -24.23
C PHE A 152 9.22 3.36 -25.75
N SER A 153 8.58 2.51 -26.56
CA SER A 153 8.56 2.68 -28.03
C SER A 153 7.55 3.70 -28.57
N THR A 154 6.65 4.25 -27.74
CA THR A 154 5.53 5.08 -28.25
C THR A 154 5.42 6.49 -27.68
N ARG A 155 6.48 7.06 -27.09
CA ARG A 155 6.50 8.49 -26.73
C ARG A 155 7.87 9.14 -26.98
N PHE A 156 8.08 9.57 -28.22
CA PHE A 156 8.54 10.89 -28.70
C PHE A 156 8.88 10.76 -30.19
#